data_AF-A0A2V6C8Q8-F1
#
_entry.id   AF-A0A2V6C8Q8-F1
#
_cell.length_a   1.000
_cell.length_b   1.000
_cell.length_c   1.000
_cell.angle_alpha   90.00
_cell.angle_beta   90.00
_cell.angle_gamma   90.00
#
_symmetry.space_group_name_H-M   'P 1'
#
loop_
_entity.id
_entity.type
_entity.pdbx_description
1 polymer ?
#
loop_
_entity_poly.entity_id
_entity_poly.type
_entity_poly.pdbx_seq_one_letter_code
_entity_poly.pdbx_strand_id
1 'polypeptide(L)'
;MMARYAGSPYHQQFNSPIGNLCHYKFIFPDDDKFLGATSFNKIHQPGNGPGDDTAIQREQTSYWLVRQLGLPWNYRRFVAVYVNGHRRGTLMEDAQTPDADVVKEQFPNDADGFLYKLQPWFEFNATGQNFNNNSWCTLNDYTTADGSKKLARYRWNYLARRTPDSANNYTNVFALIDAANTPDPNAYVTNMESLVDMEEWMRIFAVEHAVGNWDAFGSQNEQNMYAYKPRNGR
;
A
#
# COMPACT_ATOMS: atom_id res chain seq x y z
N MET A 1 24.26 -6.67 4.17
CA MET A 1 23.19 -6.00 3.38
C MET A 1 22.76 -6.90 2.22
N MET A 2 21.46 -7.04 1.97
CA MET A 2 20.88 -7.70 0.80
C MET A 2 20.10 -6.68 -0.03
N ALA A 3 20.16 -6.78 -1.36
CA ALA A 3 19.38 -5.94 -2.26
C ALA A 3 18.58 -6.80 -3.25
N ARG A 4 17.35 -6.39 -3.56
CA ARG A 4 16.51 -6.99 -4.60
C ARG A 4 15.70 -5.93 -5.31
N TYR A 5 15.14 -6.26 -6.47
CA TYR A 5 14.18 -5.38 -7.12
C TYR A 5 12.92 -5.20 -6.28
N ALA A 6 12.36 -4.00 -6.35
CA ALA A 6 11.03 -3.67 -5.85
C ALA A 6 10.18 -3.24 -7.06
N GLY A 7 8.89 -3.59 -7.05
CA GLY A 7 8.02 -3.27 -8.18
C GLY A 7 6.62 -3.81 -7.98
N SER A 8 5.79 -3.54 -8.98
CA SER A 8 4.47 -4.14 -9.14
C SER A 8 4.46 -4.95 -10.45
N PRO A 9 3.44 -5.77 -10.71
CA PRO A 9 3.31 -6.42 -12.01
C PRO A 9 3.29 -5.41 -13.19
N TYR A 10 2.81 -4.18 -12.96
CA TYR A 10 2.83 -3.11 -13.96
C TYR A 10 4.23 -2.50 -14.17
N HIS A 11 5.16 -2.67 -13.22
CA HIS A 11 6.49 -2.04 -13.20
C HIS A 11 7.57 -3.07 -12.89
N GLN A 12 7.83 -3.98 -13.83
CA GLN A 12 8.72 -5.13 -13.64
C GLN A 12 9.66 -5.40 -14.82
N GLN A 13 9.74 -4.50 -15.82
CA GLN A 13 10.60 -4.63 -17.00
C GLN A 13 12.09 -4.36 -16.69
N PHE A 14 12.59 -5.01 -15.64
CA PHE A 14 13.95 -4.90 -15.14
C PHE A 14 14.84 -5.95 -15.80
N ASN A 15 16.05 -5.57 -16.19
CA ASN A 15 17.00 -6.47 -16.86
C ASN A 15 18.27 -6.73 -16.03
N SER A 16 18.86 -5.69 -15.43
CA SER A 16 20.00 -5.80 -14.53
C SER A 16 19.97 -4.65 -13.51
N PRO A 17 20.70 -4.75 -12.38
CA PRO A 17 20.71 -3.72 -11.34
C PRO A 17 21.23 -2.36 -11.83
N ILE A 18 21.97 -2.33 -12.93
CA ILE A 18 22.56 -1.13 -13.54
C ILE A 18 22.00 -0.82 -14.93
N GLY A 19 21.09 -1.65 -15.45
CA GLY A 19 20.51 -1.51 -16.78
C GLY A 19 19.33 -0.54 -16.78
N ASN A 20 18.18 -1.01 -17.27
CA ASN A 20 16.92 -0.27 -17.24
C ASN A 20 16.68 0.31 -15.85
N LEU A 21 16.09 1.50 -15.79
CA LEU A 21 15.71 2.11 -14.52
C LEU A 21 14.76 1.16 -13.77
N CYS A 22 15.06 0.92 -12.51
CA CYS A 22 14.36 -0.05 -11.66
C CYS A 22 14.39 0.40 -10.21
N HIS A 23 13.52 -0.16 -9.40
CA HIS A 23 13.39 0.19 -7.99
C HIS A 23 14.03 -0.91 -7.14
N TYR A 24 14.49 -0.55 -5.94
CA TYR A 24 15.19 -1.47 -5.06
C TYR A 24 14.53 -1.55 -3.70
N LYS A 25 14.65 -2.72 -3.09
CA LYS A 25 14.53 -2.90 -1.65
C LYS A 25 15.88 -3.30 -1.09
N PHE A 26 16.36 -2.55 -0.10
CA PHE A 26 17.58 -2.87 0.63
C PHE A 26 17.22 -3.37 2.03
N ILE A 27 17.88 -4.42 2.46
CA ILE A 27 17.69 -5.06 3.76
C ILE A 27 19.04 -5.09 4.47
N PHE A 28 19.05 -4.63 5.71
CA PHE A 28 20.21 -4.55 6.58
C PHE A 28 20.04 -5.54 7.74
N PRO A 29 21.13 -6.16 8.21
CA PRO A 29 21.10 -6.97 9.42
C PRO A 29 20.64 -6.16 10.65
N ASP A 30 20.03 -6.84 11.63
CA ASP A 30 19.57 -6.18 12.87
C ASP A 30 20.71 -5.59 13.70
N ASP A 31 21.90 -6.18 13.60
CA ASP A 31 23.15 -5.78 14.26
C ASP A 31 23.98 -4.75 13.47
N ASP A 32 23.59 -4.43 12.23
CA ASP A 32 24.26 -3.46 11.36
C ASP A 32 23.24 -2.60 10.60
N LYS A 33 22.48 -1.82 11.38
CA LYS A 33 21.44 -0.92 10.87
C LYS A 33 22.06 0.26 10.14
N PHE A 34 21.48 0.63 9.01
CA PHE A 34 21.87 1.85 8.31
C PHE A 34 20.85 2.96 8.58
N LEU A 35 21.34 4.08 9.12
CA LEU A 35 20.51 5.21 9.58
C LEU A 35 19.40 4.78 10.57
N GLY A 36 19.69 3.78 11.42
CA GLY A 36 18.75 3.25 12.40
C GLY A 36 17.69 2.29 11.84
N ALA A 37 17.67 2.04 10.53
CA ALA A 37 16.71 1.17 9.87
C ALA A 37 17.31 -0.19 9.46
N THR A 38 16.50 -1.24 9.51
CA THR A 38 16.83 -2.59 9.03
C THR A 38 16.38 -2.81 7.58
N SER A 39 15.66 -1.85 7.00
CA SER A 39 15.35 -1.87 5.58
C SER A 39 15.09 -0.49 5.00
N PHE A 40 15.43 -0.33 3.72
CA PHE A 40 14.84 0.68 2.85
C PHE A 40 13.91 -0.03 1.89
N ASN A 41 12.62 0.04 2.21
CA ASN A 41 11.61 -0.80 1.60
C ASN A 41 11.35 -0.47 0.13
N LYS A 42 11.48 0.81 -0.26
CA LYS A 42 11.26 1.28 -1.62
C LYS A 42 12.23 2.42 -1.94
N ILE A 43 13.29 2.08 -2.68
CA ILE A 43 14.17 3.03 -3.34
C ILE A 43 13.71 3.14 -4.81
N HIS A 44 13.04 4.22 -5.19
CA HIS A 44 12.46 4.37 -6.54
C HIS A 44 12.69 5.75 -7.14
N GLN A 45 12.33 5.97 -8.40
CA GLN A 45 12.14 7.35 -8.88
C GLN A 45 10.69 7.77 -8.65
N PRO A 46 10.42 9.05 -8.32
CA PRO A 46 9.05 9.57 -8.25
C PRO A 46 8.25 9.27 -9.51
N GLY A 47 6.94 9.09 -9.34
CA GLY A 47 6.00 8.86 -10.43
C GLY A 47 5.51 7.42 -10.50
N ASN A 48 4.82 7.08 -11.59
CA ASN A 48 4.21 5.76 -11.73
C ASN A 48 5.25 4.72 -12.18
N GLY A 49 6.03 5.06 -13.21
CA GLY A 49 7.15 4.28 -13.71
C GLY A 49 8.50 4.98 -13.48
N PRO A 50 9.61 4.22 -13.44
CA PRO A 50 10.92 4.83 -13.27
C PRO A 50 11.24 5.86 -14.37
N GLY A 51 11.38 7.14 -13.97
CA GLY A 51 11.76 8.24 -14.84
C GLY A 51 10.62 8.91 -15.61
N ASP A 52 9.36 8.56 -15.32
CA ASP A 52 8.21 9.23 -15.95
C ASP A 52 7.88 10.59 -15.32
N ASP A 53 8.26 10.82 -14.06
CA ASP A 53 8.19 12.14 -13.44
C ASP A 53 9.42 12.99 -13.73
N THR A 54 9.33 13.78 -14.79
CA THR A 54 10.37 14.75 -15.19
C THR A 54 10.63 15.84 -14.15
N ALA A 55 9.68 16.13 -13.26
CA ALA A 55 9.86 17.11 -12.19
C ALA A 55 10.54 16.49 -10.96
N ILE A 56 10.43 15.17 -10.76
CA ILE A 56 10.92 14.45 -9.56
C ILE A 56 10.22 15.02 -8.29
N GLN A 57 8.97 15.49 -8.41
CA GLN A 57 8.26 16.18 -7.32
C GLN A 57 6.82 15.71 -7.10
N ARG A 58 6.20 14.96 -8.02
CA ARG A 58 4.77 14.59 -7.91
C ARG A 58 4.51 13.82 -6.62
N GLU A 59 5.28 12.78 -6.39
CA GLU A 59 5.16 11.94 -5.20
C GLU A 59 5.50 12.69 -3.90
N GLN A 60 6.52 13.56 -3.89
CA GLN A 60 6.79 14.45 -2.75
C GLN A 60 5.63 15.39 -2.44
N THR A 61 5.09 16.01 -3.47
CA THR A 61 4.03 17.02 -3.33
C THR A 61 2.75 16.37 -2.83
N SER A 62 2.39 15.19 -3.36
CA SER A 62 1.23 14.43 -2.90
C SER A 62 1.34 14.09 -1.41
N TYR A 63 2.49 13.57 -0.96
CA TYR A 63 2.66 13.20 0.44
C TYR A 63 2.82 14.41 1.37
N TRP A 64 3.33 15.54 0.87
CA TRP A 64 3.27 16.80 1.60
C TRP A 64 1.83 17.24 1.86
N LEU A 65 0.93 17.14 0.86
CA LEU A 65 -0.49 17.44 1.02
C LEU A 65 -1.17 16.52 2.05
N VAL A 66 -0.92 15.20 1.98
CA VAL A 66 -1.42 14.22 2.97
C VAL A 66 -1.01 14.65 4.38
N ARG A 67 0.26 15.04 4.57
CA ARG A 67 0.77 15.54 5.86
C ARG A 67 0.10 16.85 6.29
N GLN A 68 -0.16 17.78 5.37
CA GLN A 68 -0.86 19.04 5.70
C GLN A 68 -2.30 18.80 6.17
N LEU A 69 -2.94 17.72 5.72
CA LEU A 69 -4.29 17.34 6.16
C LEU A 69 -4.33 16.58 7.49
N GLY A 70 -3.17 16.38 8.12
CA GLY A 70 -3.04 15.65 9.39
C GLY A 70 -3.27 14.15 9.25
N LEU A 71 -3.13 13.59 8.05
CA LEU A 71 -3.32 12.17 7.77
C LEU A 71 -2.03 11.37 8.03
N PRO A 72 -2.14 10.07 8.35
CA PRO A 72 -1.01 9.16 8.32
C PRO A 72 -0.30 9.20 6.97
N TRP A 73 1.01 9.33 6.97
CA TRP A 73 1.79 9.49 5.74
C TRP A 73 3.10 8.71 5.83
N ASN A 74 3.58 8.25 4.67
CA ASN A 74 4.86 7.56 4.58
C ASN A 74 5.98 8.57 4.37
N TYR A 75 6.92 8.63 5.31
CA TYR A 75 8.11 9.45 5.18
C TYR A 75 8.89 9.08 3.92
N ARG A 76 9.41 10.10 3.26
CA ARG A 76 10.19 9.97 2.03
C ARG A 76 11.24 11.05 1.94
N ARG A 77 12.38 10.73 1.33
CA ARG A 77 13.49 11.67 1.13
C ARG A 77 14.21 11.39 -0.18
N PHE A 78 14.80 12.42 -0.77
CA PHE A 78 15.65 12.24 -1.93
C PHE A 78 16.99 11.61 -1.56
N VAL A 79 17.46 10.70 -2.42
CA VAL A 79 18.74 10.01 -2.32
C VAL A 79 19.43 9.93 -3.67
N ALA A 80 20.75 10.04 -3.67
CA ALA A 80 21.58 9.72 -4.83
C ALA A 80 22.04 8.27 -4.70
N VAL A 81 21.63 7.42 -5.65
CA VAL A 81 21.87 5.98 -5.59
C VAL A 81 22.91 5.58 -6.62
N TYR A 82 23.89 4.80 -6.18
CA TYR A 82 24.89 4.17 -7.04
C TYR A 82 24.84 2.66 -6.82
N VAL A 83 24.84 1.90 -7.91
CA VAL A 83 24.93 0.44 -7.90
C VAL A 83 26.16 0.06 -8.70
N ASN A 84 27.14 -0.59 -8.06
CA ASN A 84 28.43 -0.95 -8.68
C ASN A 84 29.13 0.23 -9.39
N GLY A 85 29.12 1.41 -8.77
CA GLY A 85 29.68 2.65 -9.33
C GLY A 85 28.81 3.33 -10.39
N HIS A 86 27.71 2.71 -10.83
CA HIS A 86 26.79 3.29 -11.80
C HIS A 86 25.69 4.09 -11.09
N ARG A 87 25.61 5.39 -11.39
CA ARG A 87 24.56 6.27 -10.85
C ARG A 87 23.18 5.86 -11.39
N ARG A 88 22.15 5.84 -10.55
CA ARG A 88 20.78 5.47 -10.93
C ARG A 88 19.90 6.72 -10.96
N GLY A 89 19.65 7.24 -12.17
CA GLY A 89 18.91 8.48 -12.40
C GLY A 89 19.60 9.73 -11.81
N THR A 90 18.90 10.86 -11.84
CA THR A 90 19.38 12.11 -11.20
C THR A 90 19.27 11.99 -9.68
N LEU A 91 18.07 11.68 -9.20
CA LEU A 91 17.73 11.39 -7.80
C LEU A 91 16.69 10.28 -7.78
N MET A 92 16.69 9.53 -6.69
CA MET A 92 15.66 8.56 -6.31
C MET A 92 15.04 9.01 -4.98
N GLU A 93 13.96 8.39 -4.56
CA GLU A 93 13.40 8.51 -3.22
C GLU A 93 13.68 7.25 -2.42
N ASP A 94 14.08 7.43 -1.18
CA ASP A 94 13.94 6.43 -0.12
C ASP A 94 12.58 6.67 0.54
N ALA A 95 11.62 5.80 0.23
CA ALA A 95 10.24 5.91 0.68
C ALA A 95 9.90 4.78 1.68
N GLN A 96 9.34 5.17 2.82
CA GLN A 96 8.66 4.24 3.71
C GLN A 96 7.53 3.54 2.95
N THR A 97 7.31 2.28 3.28
CA THR A 97 6.12 1.53 2.86
C THR A 97 5.44 1.03 4.12
N PRO A 98 4.09 1.07 4.22
CA PRO A 98 3.42 0.62 5.42
C PRO A 98 3.79 -0.83 5.78
N ASP A 99 4.32 -0.96 6.98
CA ASP A 99 4.69 -2.19 7.65
C ASP A 99 4.56 -2.00 9.17
N ALA A 100 5.10 -2.92 9.96
CA ALA A 100 5.01 -2.85 11.42
C ALA A 100 5.68 -1.60 12.01
N ASP A 101 6.69 -1.02 11.37
CA ASP A 101 7.38 0.15 11.91
C ASP A 101 6.60 1.42 11.63
N VAL A 102 6.03 1.57 10.42
CA VAL A 102 5.09 2.67 10.12
C VAL A 102 3.87 2.63 11.05
N VAL A 103 3.34 1.44 11.33
CA VAL A 103 2.21 1.29 12.27
C VAL A 103 2.59 1.78 13.68
N LYS A 104 3.78 1.43 14.19
CA LYS A 104 4.25 1.91 15.50
C LYS A 104 4.47 3.43 15.51
N GLU A 105 4.92 3.99 14.40
CA GLU A 105 5.15 5.44 14.27
C GLU A 105 3.81 6.21 14.30
N GLN A 106 2.83 5.76 13.53
CA GLN A 106 1.55 6.46 13.37
C GLN A 106 0.53 6.13 14.47
N PHE A 107 0.58 4.92 15.03
CA PHE A 107 -0.34 4.42 16.05
C PHE A 107 0.43 3.88 17.28
N PRO A 108 1.27 4.68 17.95
CA PRO A 108 2.18 4.19 18.99
C PRO A 108 1.46 3.54 20.19
N ASN A 109 0.24 3.99 20.50
CA ASN A 109 -0.56 3.46 21.60
C ASN A 109 -1.50 2.32 21.18
N ASP A 110 -1.56 1.98 19.90
CA ASP A 110 -2.44 0.95 19.36
C ASP A 110 -1.81 0.29 18.13
N ALA A 111 -0.53 -0.10 18.24
CA ALA A 111 0.25 -0.69 17.16
C ALA A 111 -0.02 -2.19 16.98
N ASP A 112 -0.90 -2.78 17.80
CA ASP A 112 -1.23 -4.21 17.78
C ASP A 112 -2.46 -4.57 16.94
N GLY A 113 -2.76 -3.77 15.93
CA GLY A 113 -3.85 -3.96 14.98
C GLY A 113 -3.46 -4.75 13.72
N PHE A 114 -4.35 -4.67 12.74
CA PHE A 114 -4.26 -5.38 11.46
C PHE A 114 -3.96 -4.40 10.33
N LEU A 115 -2.85 -4.59 9.63
CA LEU A 115 -2.48 -3.81 8.46
C LEU A 115 -2.70 -4.64 7.19
N TYR A 116 -3.47 -4.09 6.26
CA TYR A 116 -3.73 -4.67 4.95
C TYR A 116 -3.19 -3.75 3.86
N LYS A 117 -2.56 -4.33 2.84
CA LYS A 117 -2.34 -3.64 1.57
C LYS A 117 -3.58 -3.86 0.70
N LEU A 118 -4.17 -2.77 0.23
CA LEU A 118 -5.29 -2.76 -0.69
C LEU A 118 -4.74 -2.79 -2.12
N GLN A 119 -4.93 -3.90 -2.81
CA GLN A 119 -4.28 -4.14 -4.10
C GLN A 119 -5.14 -4.99 -5.05
N PRO A 120 -4.82 -5.05 -6.35
CA PRO A 120 -5.54 -5.91 -7.28
C PRO A 120 -5.18 -7.38 -7.07
N TRP A 121 -6.06 -8.26 -7.54
CA TRP A 121 -5.79 -9.68 -7.67
C TRP A 121 -5.10 -9.96 -9.01
N PHE A 122 -3.80 -10.24 -8.93
CA PHE A 122 -3.01 -10.64 -10.08
C PHE A 122 -2.81 -12.16 -10.15
N GLU A 123 -2.95 -12.74 -11.34
CA GLU A 123 -2.54 -14.11 -11.64
C GLU A 123 -1.45 -14.09 -12.69
N PHE A 124 -0.33 -14.73 -12.40
CA PHE A 124 0.80 -14.82 -13.32
C PHE A 124 0.70 -16.06 -14.18
N ASN A 125 1.20 -15.96 -15.42
CA ASN A 125 1.40 -17.15 -16.24
C ASN A 125 2.56 -18.00 -15.68
N ALA A 126 2.69 -19.24 -16.17
CA ALA A 126 3.70 -20.18 -15.68
C ALA A 126 5.15 -19.67 -15.80
N THR A 127 5.43 -18.74 -16.71
CA THR A 127 6.78 -18.16 -16.88
C THR A 127 7.02 -16.93 -16.00
N GLY A 128 6.00 -16.43 -15.29
CA GLY A 128 6.06 -15.21 -14.48
C GLY A 128 6.30 -13.93 -15.29
N GLN A 129 6.21 -13.98 -16.62
CA GLN A 129 6.50 -12.85 -17.50
C GLN A 129 5.26 -12.01 -17.81
N ASN A 130 4.08 -12.64 -17.80
CA ASN A 130 2.80 -11.97 -18.03
C ASN A 130 1.89 -12.19 -16.83
N PHE A 131 0.96 -11.26 -16.65
CA PHE A 131 -0.04 -11.33 -15.61
C PHE A 131 -1.41 -10.92 -16.15
N ASN A 132 -2.45 -11.47 -15.52
CA ASN A 132 -3.81 -11.00 -15.64
C ASN A 132 -4.17 -10.25 -14.37
N ASN A 133 -4.77 -9.07 -14.50
CA ASN A 133 -5.50 -8.46 -13.41
C ASN A 133 -6.93 -8.99 -13.43
N ASN A 134 -7.27 -9.82 -12.45
CA ASN A 134 -8.57 -10.48 -12.37
C ASN A 134 -9.62 -9.64 -11.65
N SER A 135 -9.20 -8.76 -10.73
CA SER A 135 -10.12 -7.88 -10.01
C SER A 135 -9.43 -6.82 -9.16
N TRP A 136 -10.00 -5.63 -9.10
CA TRP A 136 -9.64 -4.54 -8.20
C TRP A 136 -10.04 -4.78 -6.74
N CYS A 137 -9.46 -4.03 -5.79
CA CYS A 137 -9.78 -4.15 -4.37
C CYS A 137 -11.07 -3.40 -4.03
N THR A 138 -12.21 -4.05 -4.20
CA THR A 138 -13.53 -3.44 -3.98
C THR A 138 -14.12 -3.74 -2.61
N LEU A 139 -15.19 -3.01 -2.26
CA LEU A 139 -16.06 -3.31 -1.12
C LEU A 139 -17.19 -4.30 -1.46
N ASN A 140 -17.11 -5.02 -2.59
CA ASN A 140 -18.15 -5.96 -3.00
C ASN A 140 -18.27 -7.18 -2.06
N ASP A 141 -19.49 -7.69 -1.94
CA ASP A 141 -19.77 -8.91 -1.20
C ASP A 141 -19.51 -10.18 -2.05
N TYR A 142 -18.62 -11.04 -1.57
CA TYR A 142 -18.24 -12.30 -2.21
C TYR A 142 -18.45 -13.45 -1.23
N THR A 143 -19.45 -14.27 -1.52
CA THR A 143 -19.84 -15.40 -0.68
C THR A 143 -19.56 -16.75 -1.35
N THR A 144 -19.46 -17.79 -0.53
CA THR A 144 -19.56 -19.19 -0.96
C THR A 144 -21.02 -19.57 -1.15
N ALA A 145 -21.27 -20.76 -1.70
CA ALA A 145 -22.64 -21.21 -2.03
C ALA A 145 -23.57 -21.34 -0.80
N ASP A 146 -23.00 -21.48 0.40
CA ASP A 146 -23.72 -21.50 1.69
C ASP A 146 -23.93 -20.10 2.30
N GLY A 147 -23.53 -19.03 1.60
CA GLY A 147 -23.67 -17.65 2.04
C GLY A 147 -22.55 -17.14 2.95
N SER A 148 -21.56 -17.96 3.33
CA SER A 148 -20.42 -17.49 4.13
C SER A 148 -19.45 -16.64 3.30
N LYS A 149 -18.67 -15.74 3.93
CA LYS A 149 -17.68 -14.92 3.21
C LYS A 149 -16.57 -15.79 2.61
N LYS A 150 -16.29 -15.59 1.33
CA LYS A 150 -15.28 -16.38 0.59
C LYS A 150 -13.86 -15.87 0.86
N LEU A 151 -13.24 -16.30 1.96
CA LEU A 151 -11.89 -15.89 2.37
C LEU A 151 -10.85 -15.87 1.24
N ALA A 152 -10.80 -16.92 0.42
CA ALA A 152 -9.86 -17.02 -0.69
C ALA A 152 -9.99 -15.87 -1.71
N ARG A 153 -11.19 -15.29 -1.87
CA ARG A 153 -11.45 -14.16 -2.77
C ARG A 153 -10.91 -12.85 -2.22
N TYR A 154 -11.00 -12.64 -0.91
CA TYR A 154 -10.56 -11.41 -0.24
C TYR A 154 -9.04 -11.35 -0.02
N ARG A 155 -8.37 -12.50 0.14
CA ARG A 155 -6.92 -12.56 0.40
C ARG A 155 -6.06 -11.84 -0.61
N TRP A 156 -6.45 -11.89 -1.88
CA TRP A 156 -5.72 -11.24 -2.95
C TRP A 156 -5.77 -9.72 -2.86
N ASN A 157 -6.94 -9.18 -2.47
CA ASN A 157 -7.19 -7.76 -2.47
C ASN A 157 -6.80 -7.05 -1.16
N TYR A 158 -7.12 -7.68 -0.02
CA TYR A 158 -6.76 -7.20 1.30
C TYR A 158 -5.57 -8.01 1.80
N LEU A 159 -4.38 -7.78 1.23
CA LEU A 159 -3.20 -8.58 1.57
C LEU A 159 -2.71 -8.22 2.98
N ALA A 160 -2.74 -9.17 3.91
CA ALA A 160 -2.22 -8.96 5.26
C ALA A 160 -0.70 -8.62 5.22
N ARG A 161 -0.34 -7.49 5.82
CA ARG A 161 1.05 -6.99 5.95
C ARG A 161 1.57 -7.11 7.37
N ARG A 162 0.68 -6.95 8.35
CA ARG A 162 0.94 -7.14 9.78
C ARG A 162 -0.37 -7.54 10.45
N THR A 163 -0.31 -8.50 11.35
CA THR A 163 -1.45 -9.00 12.12
C THR A 163 -0.95 -9.45 13.49
N PRO A 164 -1.71 -9.23 14.57
CA PRO A 164 -1.35 -9.71 15.91
C PRO A 164 -1.68 -11.20 16.10
N ASP A 165 -2.39 -11.78 15.14
CA ASP A 165 -2.95 -13.12 15.19
C ASP A 165 -2.54 -13.85 13.91
N SER A 166 -3.49 -14.14 13.02
CA SER A 166 -3.26 -14.92 11.82
C SER A 166 -3.37 -14.04 10.59
N ALA A 167 -2.53 -14.31 9.59
CA ALA A 167 -2.69 -13.74 8.25
C ALA A 167 -3.96 -14.25 7.54
N ASN A 168 -4.68 -15.20 8.16
CA ASN A 168 -5.95 -15.74 7.68
C ASN A 168 -7.16 -15.19 8.45
N ASN A 169 -6.96 -14.38 9.49
CA ASN A 169 -8.04 -13.75 10.22
C ASN A 169 -8.56 -12.54 9.45
N TYR A 170 -9.69 -12.70 8.76
CA TYR A 170 -10.34 -11.66 7.95
C TYR A 170 -11.63 -11.15 8.61
N THR A 171 -11.85 -11.42 9.89
CA THR A 171 -13.06 -10.99 10.60
C THR A 171 -13.31 -9.48 10.45
N ASN A 172 -12.25 -8.66 10.54
CA ASN A 172 -12.37 -7.21 10.36
C ASN A 172 -12.71 -6.81 8.92
N VAL A 173 -12.14 -7.50 7.92
CA VAL A 173 -12.47 -7.24 6.51
C VAL A 173 -13.91 -7.65 6.24
N PHE A 174 -14.36 -8.80 6.75
CA PHE A 174 -15.73 -9.26 6.56
C PHE A 174 -16.75 -8.31 7.19
N ALA A 175 -16.48 -7.81 8.40
CA ALA A 175 -17.32 -6.81 9.04
C ALA A 175 -17.40 -5.50 8.23
N LEU A 176 -16.27 -5.04 7.67
CA LEU A 176 -16.24 -3.88 6.77
C LEU A 176 -17.11 -4.11 5.53
N ILE A 177 -17.01 -5.29 4.90
CA ILE A 177 -17.82 -5.64 3.73
C ILE A 177 -19.31 -5.69 4.10
N ASP A 178 -19.67 -6.29 5.24
CA ASP A 178 -21.06 -6.34 5.70
C ASP A 178 -21.64 -4.93 5.92
N ALA A 179 -20.87 -4.04 6.55
CA ALA A 179 -21.26 -2.64 6.70
C ALA A 179 -21.44 -1.94 5.35
N ALA A 180 -20.47 -2.10 4.44
CA ALA A 180 -20.47 -1.46 3.12
C ALA A 180 -21.59 -1.97 2.19
N ASN A 181 -22.14 -3.15 2.44
CA ASN A 181 -23.24 -3.74 1.66
C ASN A 181 -24.57 -3.74 2.42
N THR A 182 -24.70 -2.93 3.47
CA THR A 182 -25.98 -2.76 4.19
C THR A 182 -27.01 -2.09 3.29
N PRO A 183 -28.18 -2.73 3.01
CA PRO A 183 -29.14 -2.18 2.04
C PRO A 183 -29.91 -0.95 2.55
N ASP A 184 -30.20 -0.89 3.85
CA ASP A 184 -30.90 0.26 4.44
C ASP A 184 -29.95 1.46 4.55
N PRO A 185 -30.27 2.63 3.97
CA PRO A 185 -29.35 3.76 3.96
C PRO A 185 -28.96 4.30 5.34
N ASN A 186 -29.88 4.31 6.31
CA ASN A 186 -29.59 4.83 7.65
C ASN A 186 -28.71 3.85 8.43
N ALA A 187 -29.00 2.55 8.32
CA ALA A 187 -28.17 1.50 8.88
C ALA A 187 -26.80 1.44 8.20
N TYR A 188 -26.72 1.67 6.89
CA TYR A 188 -25.45 1.75 6.15
C TYR A 188 -24.54 2.82 6.74
N VAL A 189 -25.04 4.05 6.89
CA VAL A 189 -24.26 5.15 7.48
C VAL A 189 -23.82 4.78 8.89
N THR A 190 -24.74 4.31 9.73
CA THR A 190 -24.45 3.91 11.11
C THR A 190 -23.39 2.80 11.19
N ASN A 191 -23.50 1.77 10.34
CA ASN A 191 -22.59 0.63 10.34
C ASN A 191 -21.20 1.04 9.84
N MET A 192 -21.12 1.84 8.77
CA MET A 192 -19.84 2.35 8.25
C MET A 192 -19.14 3.24 9.28
N GLU A 193 -19.87 4.19 9.89
CA GLU A 193 -19.31 5.07 10.92
C GLU A 193 -18.85 4.31 12.18
N SER A 194 -19.45 3.15 12.47
CA SER A 194 -19.02 2.32 13.59
C SER A 194 -17.69 1.59 13.36
N LEU A 195 -17.30 1.36 12.10
CA LEU A 195 -16.14 0.54 11.74
C LEU A 195 -15.00 1.31 11.07
N VAL A 196 -15.29 2.49 10.51
CA VAL A 196 -14.36 3.26 9.69
C VAL A 196 -14.28 4.69 10.18
N ASP A 197 -13.08 5.24 10.26
CA ASP A 197 -12.93 6.68 10.41
C ASP A 197 -13.28 7.41 9.10
N MET A 198 -14.54 7.81 9.00
CA MET A 198 -15.06 8.46 7.80
C MET A 198 -14.41 9.82 7.53
N GLU A 199 -13.97 10.54 8.57
CA GLU A 199 -13.26 11.82 8.38
C GLU A 199 -11.88 11.57 7.75
N GLU A 200 -11.14 10.57 8.24
CA GLU A 200 -9.87 10.16 7.65
C GLU A 200 -10.06 9.70 6.19
N TRP A 201 -11.03 8.81 5.93
CA TRP A 201 -11.32 8.31 4.59
C TRP A 201 -11.69 9.42 3.61
N MET A 202 -12.58 10.34 4.01
CA MET A 202 -13.00 11.43 3.12
C MET A 202 -11.85 12.39 2.81
N ARG A 203 -10.97 12.67 3.78
CA ARG A 203 -9.76 13.48 3.55
C ARG A 203 -8.76 12.77 2.63
N ILE A 204 -8.59 11.46 2.79
CA ILE A 204 -7.77 10.64 1.89
C ILE A 204 -8.35 10.71 0.47
N PHE A 205 -9.64 10.44 0.28
CA PHE A 205 -10.24 10.50 -1.06
C PHE A 205 -10.15 11.91 -1.66
N ALA A 206 -10.34 12.96 -0.86
CA ALA A 206 -10.17 14.33 -1.33
C ALA A 206 -8.75 14.61 -1.86
N VAL A 207 -7.69 14.17 -1.16
CA VAL A 207 -6.32 14.37 -1.62
C VAL A 207 -5.98 13.50 -2.83
N GLU A 208 -6.41 12.24 -2.86
CA GLU A 208 -6.18 11.34 -4.01
C GLU A 208 -6.83 11.90 -5.29
N HIS A 209 -8.04 12.46 -5.17
CA HIS A 209 -8.70 13.18 -6.26
C HIS A 209 -7.94 14.46 -6.65
N ALA A 210 -7.50 15.26 -5.68
CA ALA A 210 -6.79 16.52 -5.94
C ALA A 210 -5.45 16.33 -6.66
N VAL A 211 -4.74 15.24 -6.36
CA VAL A 211 -3.46 14.91 -7.01
C VAL A 211 -3.62 14.07 -8.29
N GLY A 212 -4.86 13.72 -8.65
CA GLY A 212 -5.17 12.95 -9.86
C GLY A 212 -4.72 11.49 -9.80
N ASN A 213 -4.66 10.89 -8.61
CA ASN A 213 -4.36 9.47 -8.46
C ASN A 213 -5.61 8.63 -8.77
N TRP A 214 -5.82 8.36 -10.05
CA TRP A 214 -6.92 7.54 -10.54
C TRP A 214 -6.89 6.07 -10.08
N ASP A 215 -5.76 5.64 -9.49
CA ASP A 215 -5.46 4.25 -9.16
C ASP A 215 -5.56 3.94 -7.66
N ALA A 216 -6.04 4.89 -6.84
CA ALA A 216 -6.24 4.72 -5.41
C ALA A 216 -7.51 3.90 -5.06
N PHE A 217 -7.54 3.24 -3.90
CA PHE A 217 -8.77 2.77 -3.26
C PHE A 217 -9.75 3.93 -3.07
N GLY A 218 -11.01 3.76 -3.50
CA GLY A 218 -11.99 4.85 -3.62
C GLY A 218 -11.96 5.61 -4.96
N SER A 219 -11.08 5.22 -5.89
CA SER A 219 -11.01 5.71 -7.28
C SER A 219 -11.22 4.57 -8.28
N GLN A 220 -10.94 4.78 -9.58
CA GLN A 220 -11.35 3.86 -10.66
C GLN A 220 -10.78 2.43 -10.54
N ASN A 221 -9.51 2.28 -10.17
CA ASN A 221 -8.83 0.98 -10.16
C ASN A 221 -8.60 0.42 -8.74
N GLU A 222 -9.01 1.13 -7.70
CA GLU A 222 -9.00 0.68 -6.32
C GLU A 222 -7.73 -0.08 -5.85
N GLN A 223 -6.56 0.57 -5.91
CA GLN A 223 -5.29 0.03 -5.39
C GLN A 223 -4.44 1.11 -4.68
N ASN A 224 -3.12 0.91 -4.59
CA ASN A 224 -2.12 1.86 -4.05
C ASN A 224 -2.32 2.37 -2.61
N MET A 225 -3.23 1.76 -1.85
CA MET A 225 -3.55 2.17 -0.48
C MET A 225 -3.28 1.05 0.52
N TYR A 226 -3.21 1.42 1.79
CA TYR A 226 -3.15 0.49 2.92
C TYR A 226 -4.25 0.86 3.89
N ALA A 227 -4.85 -0.14 4.53
CA ALA A 227 -5.84 0.04 5.59
C ALA A 227 -5.27 -0.53 6.89
N TYR A 228 -5.41 0.23 7.98
CA TYR A 228 -5.03 -0.21 9.31
C TYR A 228 -6.26 -0.25 10.21
N LYS A 229 -6.54 -1.41 10.81
CA LYS A 229 -7.56 -1.57 11.84
C LYS A 229 -6.89 -1.68 13.21
N PRO A 230 -6.88 -0.61 14.03
CA PRO A 230 -6.39 -0.66 15.40
C PRO A 230 -7.28 -1.53 16.31
N ARG A 231 -6.81 -1.89 17.50
CA ARG A 231 -7.59 -2.66 18.49
C ARG A 231 -8.71 -1.84 19.12
N ASN A 232 -8.43 -0.58 19.44
CA ASN A 232 -9.27 0.32 20.22
C ASN A 232 -9.78 1.53 19.42
N GLY A 233 -9.64 1.49 18.09
CA GLY A 233 -10.15 2.52 17.18
C GLY A 233 -10.88 1.92 15.99
N ARG A 234 -11.05 2.70 14.93
CA ARG A 234 -11.69 2.31 13.68
C ARG A 234 -10.75 2.59 12.52
#